data_AF-A0A1Y1W7D0-F1
#
_entry.id   AF-A0A1Y1W7D0-F1
#
_cell.length_a   1.000
_cell.length_b   1.000
_cell.length_c   1.000
_cell.angle_alpha   90.00
_cell.angle_beta   90.00
_cell.angle_gamma   90.00
#
_symmetry.space_group_name_H-M   'P 1'
#
loop_
_entity.id
_entity.type
_entity.pdbx_description
1 polymer ?
#
loop_
_entity_poly.entity_id
_entity_poly.type
_entity_poly.pdbx_seq_one_letter_code
_entity_poly.pdbx_strand_id
1 'polypeptide(L)'
;MSRLCATTRSGFVESIGSGILILMSASAAIECGAPIYGVPAMTATATDKEGRTVPAPGQGILTTVRESPSAIPSLMLDFRYRHRKLQAKLADISSWTQEEKEGLQTELEALEALHNSSKFDDEEFVRSNEICIERKAQEIIKNAQDIWSDEF
;
A
#
# COMPACT_ATOMS: atom_id res chain seq x y z
N MET A 1 22.33 -31.93 -22.18
CA MET A 1 22.82 -31.74 -20.78
C MET A 1 22.77 -30.26 -20.43
N SER A 2 22.33 -29.89 -19.22
CA SER A 2 22.22 -28.48 -18.80
C SER A 2 23.56 -27.99 -18.26
N ARG A 3 24.12 -26.94 -18.86
CA ARG A 3 25.40 -26.31 -18.47
C ARG A 3 25.30 -24.79 -18.59
N LEU A 4 24.76 -24.12 -17.58
CA LEU A 4 24.35 -22.71 -17.62
C LEU A 4 25.48 -21.73 -17.96
N CYS A 5 26.60 -21.78 -17.23
CA CYS A 5 27.69 -20.80 -17.35
C CYS A 5 28.98 -21.37 -17.93
N ALA A 6 28.96 -22.62 -18.43
CA ALA A 6 30.15 -23.27 -18.97
C ALA A 6 30.53 -22.73 -20.37
N THR A 7 31.81 -22.86 -20.74
CA THR A 7 32.30 -22.56 -22.09
C THR A 7 31.73 -23.51 -23.13
N THR A 8 31.48 -24.77 -22.76
CA THR A 8 30.87 -25.79 -23.62
C THR A 8 29.34 -25.74 -23.68
N ARG A 9 28.70 -24.61 -23.33
CA ARG A 9 27.23 -24.49 -23.37
C ARG A 9 26.74 -24.50 -24.83
N SER A 10 25.69 -25.26 -25.13
CA SER A 10 25.22 -25.47 -26.52
C SER A 10 23.70 -25.41 -26.67
N GLY A 11 22.98 -24.85 -25.68
CA GLY A 11 21.52 -24.76 -25.67
C GLY A 11 20.91 -24.94 -24.28
N PHE A 12 19.59 -24.85 -24.20
CA PHE A 12 18.82 -25.18 -22.99
C PHE A 12 18.39 -26.66 -22.99
N VAL A 13 17.87 -27.15 -21.87
CA VAL A 13 17.28 -28.49 -21.74
C VAL A 13 15.79 -28.34 -21.48
N GLU A 14 14.97 -29.03 -22.26
CA GLU A 14 13.51 -29.04 -22.10
C GLU A 14 13.11 -29.81 -20.84
N SER A 15 12.06 -29.35 -20.18
CA SER A 15 11.47 -29.96 -18.97
C SER A 15 9.97 -29.68 -18.93
N ILE A 16 9.21 -30.52 -18.24
CA ILE A 16 7.75 -30.41 -18.09
C ILE A 16 7.40 -30.36 -16.60
N GLY A 17 6.50 -29.45 -16.22
CA GLY A 17 6.01 -29.26 -14.85
C GLY A 17 5.36 -27.90 -14.66
N SER A 18 4.73 -27.68 -13.50
CA SER A 18 4.19 -26.39 -13.08
C SER A 18 4.61 -26.06 -11.65
N GLY A 19 4.65 -24.77 -11.33
CA GLY A 19 4.87 -24.25 -9.97
C GLY A 19 3.81 -23.20 -9.66
N ILE A 20 3.27 -23.23 -8.45
CA ILE A 20 2.21 -22.33 -8.00
C ILE A 20 2.65 -21.70 -6.68
N LEU A 21 2.46 -20.38 -6.57
CA LEU A 21 2.68 -19.62 -5.34
C LEU A 21 1.39 -18.89 -5.00
N ILE A 22 0.93 -18.99 -3.75
CA ILE A 22 -0.25 -18.28 -3.26
C ILE A 22 0.21 -16.95 -2.67
N LEU A 23 -0.31 -15.85 -3.20
CA LEU A 23 -0.05 -14.51 -2.70
C LEU A 23 -1.28 -13.98 -1.96
N MET A 24 -1.04 -13.22 -0.90
CA MET A 24 -2.05 -12.63 -0.04
C MET A 24 -1.56 -11.28 0.48
N SER A 25 -2.48 -10.42 0.90
CA SER A 25 -2.09 -9.21 1.63
C SER A 25 -1.46 -9.60 2.98
N ALA A 26 -0.55 -8.77 3.48
CA ALA A 26 0.12 -9.01 4.75
C ALA A 26 -0.87 -9.10 5.92
N SER A 27 -1.92 -8.26 5.92
CA SER A 27 -2.96 -8.30 6.94
C SER A 27 -3.73 -9.62 6.93
N ALA A 28 -4.17 -10.08 5.76
CA ALA A 28 -4.89 -11.35 5.62
C ALA A 28 -4.02 -12.54 6.01
N ALA A 29 -2.72 -12.52 5.68
CA ALA A 29 -1.78 -13.57 6.07
C ALA A 29 -1.70 -13.75 7.59
N ILE A 30 -1.62 -12.62 8.31
CA ILE A 30 -1.52 -12.59 9.77
C ILE A 30 -2.84 -13.01 10.41
N GLU A 31 -3.96 -12.49 9.92
CA GLU A 31 -5.31 -12.84 10.42
C GLU A 31 -5.61 -14.33 10.24
N CYS A 32 -5.23 -14.92 9.10
CA CYS A 32 -5.41 -16.35 8.86
C CYS A 32 -4.35 -17.23 9.56
N GLY A 33 -3.28 -16.64 10.11
CA GLY A 33 -2.16 -17.40 10.69
C GLY A 33 -1.39 -18.24 9.66
N ALA A 34 -1.35 -17.79 8.40
CA ALA A 34 -0.69 -18.50 7.31
C ALA A 34 0.85 -18.40 7.41
N PRO A 35 1.62 -19.40 6.93
CA PRO A 35 3.07 -19.32 6.89
C PRO A 35 3.56 -18.26 5.88
N ILE A 36 4.46 -17.39 6.32
CA ILE A 36 5.04 -16.31 5.50
C ILE A 36 6.45 -16.71 5.07
N TYR A 37 6.62 -17.04 3.79
CA TYR A 37 7.93 -17.43 3.23
C TYR A 37 8.78 -16.24 2.79
N GLY A 38 8.15 -15.11 2.45
CA GLY A 38 8.83 -13.92 1.98
C GLY A 38 7.85 -12.84 1.54
N VAL A 39 8.38 -11.63 1.33
CA VAL A 39 7.61 -10.47 0.87
C VAL A 39 8.11 -10.08 -0.52
N PRO A 40 7.27 -10.14 -1.57
CA PRO A 40 7.65 -9.67 -2.89
C PRO A 40 7.77 -8.14 -2.88
N ALA A 41 9.01 -7.62 -2.87
CA ALA A 41 9.26 -6.19 -2.76
C ALA A 41 8.97 -5.41 -4.06
N MET A 42 9.28 -5.98 -5.22
CA MET A 42 9.05 -5.37 -6.52
C MET A 42 8.88 -6.44 -7.59
N THR A 43 7.92 -6.24 -8.49
CA THR A 43 7.76 -7.03 -9.72
C THR A 43 7.62 -6.10 -10.90
N ALA A 44 8.39 -6.33 -11.97
CA ALA A 44 8.32 -5.49 -13.16
C ALA A 44 8.52 -6.33 -14.42
N THR A 45 7.83 -5.93 -15.48
CA THR A 45 8.04 -6.41 -16.84
C THR A 45 8.56 -5.25 -17.68
N ALA A 46 9.50 -5.53 -18.58
CA ALA A 46 10.10 -4.51 -19.44
C ALA A 46 10.22 -5.05 -20.87
N THR A 47 9.95 -4.18 -21.83
CA THR A 47 10.13 -4.46 -23.26
C THR A 47 11.45 -3.91 -23.77
N ASP A 48 12.00 -4.59 -24.78
CA ASP A 48 13.25 -4.22 -25.42
C ASP A 48 13.06 -3.19 -26.55
N LYS A 49 14.18 -2.71 -27.10
CA LYS A 49 14.20 -1.86 -28.29
C LYS A 49 13.61 -2.60 -29.51
N GLU A 50 13.10 -1.83 -30.47
CA GLU A 50 12.64 -2.34 -31.77
C GLU A 50 13.70 -3.24 -32.44
N GLY A 51 13.24 -4.40 -32.94
CA GLY A 51 14.06 -5.38 -33.63
C GLY A 51 13.21 -6.30 -34.50
N ARG A 52 13.87 -7.01 -35.44
CA ARG A 52 13.23 -7.99 -36.34
C ARG A 52 13.34 -9.44 -35.84
N THR A 53 14.14 -9.66 -34.80
CA THR A 53 14.42 -10.98 -34.23
C THR A 53 13.62 -11.19 -32.97
N VAL A 54 12.51 -11.93 -33.07
CA VAL A 54 11.60 -12.21 -31.95
C VAL A 54 12.27 -12.96 -30.77
N PRO A 55 13.10 -14.01 -30.97
CA PRO A 55 13.64 -14.78 -29.86
C PRO A 55 14.90 -14.17 -29.21
N ALA A 56 15.37 -13.00 -29.67
CA ALA A 56 16.60 -12.42 -29.15
C ALA A 56 16.35 -11.78 -27.77
N PRO A 57 17.08 -12.19 -26.70
CA PRO A 57 16.97 -11.54 -25.41
C PRO A 57 17.62 -10.15 -25.46
N GLY A 58 16.94 -9.13 -24.93
CA GLY A 58 17.50 -7.78 -24.78
C GLY A 58 17.79 -7.39 -23.34
N GLN A 59 17.84 -6.08 -23.10
CA GLN A 59 18.30 -5.45 -21.86
C GLN A 59 17.28 -4.47 -21.26
N GLY A 60 16.01 -4.56 -21.65
CA GLY A 60 14.93 -3.70 -21.20
C GLY A 60 14.76 -3.73 -19.68
N ILE A 61 15.08 -4.86 -19.05
CA ILE A 61 15.05 -5.00 -17.58
C ILE A 61 16.00 -4.04 -16.86
N LEU A 62 17.05 -3.52 -17.52
CA LEU A 62 17.95 -2.53 -16.91
C LEU A 62 17.24 -1.22 -16.54
N THR A 63 16.07 -0.97 -17.12
CA THR A 63 15.26 0.21 -16.81
C THR A 63 14.65 0.19 -15.41
N THR A 64 14.60 -0.97 -14.74
CA THR A 64 14.10 -1.07 -13.35
C THR A 64 15.03 -0.41 -12.34
N VAL A 65 16.32 -0.30 -12.66
CA VAL A 65 17.34 0.34 -11.81
C VAL A 65 17.64 1.76 -12.31
N ARG A 66 16.78 2.33 -13.15
CA ARG A 66 16.98 3.68 -13.69
C ARG A 66 16.78 4.73 -12.60
N GLU A 67 17.85 5.42 -12.25
CA GLU A 67 17.83 6.61 -11.40
C GLU A 67 18.72 7.70 -12.03
N SER A 68 18.31 8.97 -11.91
CA SER A 68 19.19 10.09 -12.27
C SER A 68 20.09 10.44 -11.08
N PRO A 69 21.42 10.26 -11.17
CA PRO A 69 22.30 10.50 -10.04
C PRO A 69 22.31 11.99 -9.69
N SER A 70 22.02 12.29 -8.43
CA SER A 70 22.14 13.62 -7.83
C SER A 70 23.31 13.62 -6.83
N ALA A 71 24.00 14.74 -6.68
CA ALA A 71 25.03 14.89 -5.65
C ALA A 71 24.45 14.80 -4.22
N ILE A 72 23.16 15.10 -4.07
CA ILE A 72 22.43 15.07 -2.80
C ILE A 72 21.36 13.97 -2.89
N PRO A 73 21.36 12.98 -1.98
CA PRO A 73 20.35 11.93 -1.97
C PRO A 73 18.96 12.50 -1.63
N SER A 74 17.91 11.87 -2.14
CA SER A 74 16.53 12.26 -1.81
C SER A 74 16.26 12.08 -0.31
N LEU A 75 15.58 13.06 0.30
CA LEU A 75 15.12 12.98 1.69
C LEU A 75 14.17 11.80 1.93
N MET A 76 13.48 11.35 0.88
CA MET A 76 12.56 10.20 0.95
C MET A 76 13.30 8.88 1.22
N LEU A 77 14.60 8.80 0.87
CA LEU A 77 15.41 7.62 1.19
C LEU A 77 15.77 7.55 2.69
N ASP A 78 15.70 8.66 3.42
CA ASP A 78 15.89 8.67 4.87
C ASP A 78 14.62 8.22 5.59
N PHE A 79 14.68 7.03 6.19
CA PHE A 79 13.60 6.48 7.01
C PHE A 79 13.16 7.42 8.14
N ARG A 80 14.10 8.14 8.78
CA ARG A 80 13.80 9.04 9.89
C ARG A 80 12.95 10.22 9.43
N TYR A 81 13.26 10.75 8.24
CA TYR A 81 12.48 11.81 7.62
C TYR A 81 11.04 11.37 7.36
N ARG A 82 10.86 10.22 6.71
CA ARG A 82 9.52 9.65 6.42
C ARG A 82 8.75 9.32 7.69
N HIS A 83 9.39 8.71 8.68
CA HIS A 83 8.79 8.40 9.97
C HIS A 83 8.25 9.66 10.66
N ARG A 84 9.05 10.74 10.72
CA ARG A 84 8.60 12.02 11.30
C ARG A 84 7.41 12.62 10.56
N LYS A 85 7.39 12.53 9.23
CA LYS A 85 6.28 13.04 8.40
C LYS A 85 5.00 12.23 8.60
N LEU A 86 5.12 10.91 8.68
CA LEU A 86 4.01 10.03 8.98
C LEU A 86 3.43 10.31 10.37
N GLN A 87 4.28 10.42 11.40
CA GLN A 87 3.85 10.72 12.77
C GLN A 87 3.10 12.05 12.89
N ALA A 88 3.61 13.11 12.22
CA ALA A 88 2.90 14.39 12.18
C ALA A 88 1.52 14.25 11.53
N LYS A 89 1.41 13.48 10.43
CA LYS A 89 0.14 13.23 9.77
C LYS A 89 -0.83 12.40 10.62
N LEU A 90 -0.34 11.42 11.36
CA LEU A 90 -1.17 10.65 12.29
C LEU A 90 -1.70 11.54 13.43
N ALA A 91 -0.89 12.47 13.93
CA ALA A 91 -1.35 13.45 14.91
C ALA A 91 -2.45 14.35 14.34
N ASP A 92 -2.27 14.88 13.11
CA ASP A 92 -3.29 15.69 12.42
C ASP A 92 -4.61 14.90 12.24
N ILE A 93 -4.54 13.61 11.88
CA ILE A 93 -5.73 12.76 11.72
C ILE A 93 -6.41 12.52 13.07
N SER A 94 -5.64 12.35 14.14
CA SER A 94 -6.20 12.15 15.48
C SER A 94 -6.94 13.39 16.00
N SER A 95 -6.39 14.59 15.76
CA SER A 95 -7.09 15.84 16.11
C SER A 95 -8.34 16.04 15.28
N TRP A 96 -8.27 15.80 13.96
CA TRP A 96 -9.44 15.86 13.09
C TRP A 96 -10.55 14.89 13.55
N THR A 97 -10.19 13.66 13.89
CA THR A 97 -11.16 12.66 14.38
C THR A 97 -11.84 13.11 15.67
N GLN A 98 -11.10 13.76 16.57
CA GLN A 98 -11.66 14.29 17.82
C GLN A 98 -12.59 15.48 17.55
N GLU A 99 -12.19 16.41 16.68
CA GLU A 99 -12.99 17.56 16.28
C GLU A 99 -14.32 17.15 15.65
N GLU A 100 -14.32 16.13 14.77
CA GLU A 100 -15.57 15.61 14.17
C GLU A 100 -16.48 14.95 15.20
N LYS A 101 -15.93 14.20 16.16
CA LYS A 101 -16.72 13.59 17.25
C LYS A 101 -17.34 14.65 18.16
N GLU A 102 -16.61 15.72 18.47
CA GLU A 102 -17.13 16.87 19.22
C GLU A 102 -18.19 17.65 18.41
N GLY A 103 -17.99 17.79 17.10
CA GLY A 103 -18.96 18.38 16.17
C GLY A 103 -20.28 17.62 16.16
N LEU A 104 -20.24 16.28 16.13
CA LEU A 104 -21.44 15.44 16.21
C LEU A 104 -22.23 15.64 17.50
N GLN A 105 -21.56 15.81 18.65
CA GLN A 105 -22.24 16.08 19.92
C GLN A 105 -23.00 17.41 19.85
N THR A 106 -22.38 18.43 19.26
CA THR A 106 -23.00 19.75 19.09
C THR A 106 -24.19 19.69 18.11
N GLU A 107 -24.08 18.92 17.02
CA GLU A 107 -25.18 18.71 16.08
C GLU A 107 -26.35 17.98 16.74
N LEU A 108 -26.07 17.02 17.61
CA LEU A 108 -27.09 16.31 18.37
C LEU A 108 -27.85 17.23 19.32
N GLU A 109 -27.14 18.06 20.11
CA GLU A 109 -27.77 19.08 20.96
C GLU A 109 -28.65 20.04 20.16
N ALA A 110 -28.21 20.43 18.95
CA ALA A 110 -28.99 21.29 18.06
C ALA A 110 -30.25 20.59 17.50
N LEU A 111 -30.16 19.29 17.19
CA LEU A 111 -31.29 18.48 16.72
C LEU A 111 -32.31 18.22 17.84
N GLU A 112 -31.85 17.93 19.06
CA GLU A 112 -32.70 17.82 20.24
C GLU A 112 -33.50 19.11 20.49
N ALA A 113 -32.85 20.28 20.33
CA ALA A 113 -33.51 21.58 20.48
C ALA A 113 -34.58 21.85 19.40
N LEU A 114 -34.43 21.29 18.20
CA LEU A 114 -35.32 21.48 17.05
C LEU A 114 -36.47 20.44 16.99
N HIS A 115 -36.29 19.24 17.56
CA HIS A 115 -37.22 18.13 17.41
C HIS A 115 -37.85 17.67 18.73
N ASN A 116 -39.12 18.07 18.94
CA ASN A 116 -39.93 17.71 20.11
C ASN A 116 -40.68 16.35 19.97
N SER A 117 -40.32 15.50 19.01
CA SER A 117 -41.15 14.32 18.66
C SER A 117 -40.38 13.02 18.42
N SER A 118 -40.33 12.18 19.45
CA SER A 118 -40.68 10.74 19.55
C SER A 118 -40.25 9.71 18.48
N LYS A 119 -39.54 10.05 17.40
CA LYS A 119 -39.20 9.11 16.31
C LYS A 119 -37.76 9.13 15.82
N PHE A 120 -36.92 10.02 16.36
CA PHE A 120 -35.50 10.02 16.04
C PHE A 120 -34.77 9.20 17.11
N ASP A 121 -34.00 8.20 16.68
CA ASP A 121 -33.14 7.42 17.57
C ASP A 121 -31.77 8.10 17.62
N ASP A 122 -31.59 8.92 18.65
CA ASP A 122 -30.35 9.67 18.89
C ASP A 122 -29.14 8.73 18.99
N GLU A 123 -29.32 7.55 19.60
CA GLU A 123 -28.23 6.57 19.77
C GLU A 123 -27.84 5.94 18.43
N GLU A 124 -28.81 5.62 17.56
CA GLU A 124 -28.53 5.09 16.23
C GLU A 124 -27.85 6.13 15.33
N PHE A 125 -28.25 7.40 15.44
CA PHE A 125 -27.62 8.50 14.71
C PHE A 125 -26.15 8.68 15.12
N VAL A 126 -25.85 8.76 16.42
CA VAL A 126 -24.46 8.87 16.89
C VAL A 126 -23.64 7.67 16.44
N ARG A 127 -24.14 6.45 16.70
CA ARG A 127 -23.43 5.22 16.37
C ARG A 127 -23.10 5.11 14.88
N SER A 128 -24.05 5.45 14.00
CA SER A 128 -23.85 5.37 12.55
C SER A 128 -22.83 6.39 12.04
N ASN A 129 -22.87 7.62 12.56
CA ASN A 129 -21.91 8.66 12.18
C ASN A 129 -20.51 8.40 12.75
N GLU A 130 -20.40 7.93 14.00
CA GLU A 130 -19.12 7.53 14.60
C GLU A 130 -18.43 6.45 13.77
N ILE A 131 -19.16 5.39 13.36
CA ILE A 131 -18.64 4.35 12.47
C ILE A 131 -18.17 4.95 11.13
N CYS A 132 -18.90 5.93 10.60
CA CYS A 132 -18.52 6.60 9.36
C CYS A 132 -17.21 7.38 9.51
N ILE A 133 -17.06 8.16 10.59
CA ILE A 133 -15.84 8.91 10.91
C ILE A 133 -14.67 7.95 11.10
N GLU A 134 -14.84 6.89 11.88
CA GLU A 134 -13.76 5.93 12.16
C GLU A 134 -13.29 5.21 10.91
N ARG A 135 -14.22 4.77 10.07
CA ARG A 135 -13.89 4.16 8.77
C ARG A 135 -13.14 5.15 7.87
N LYS A 136 -13.55 6.42 7.88
CA LYS A 136 -12.86 7.46 7.09
C LYS A 136 -11.47 7.75 7.64
N ALA A 137 -11.31 7.81 8.95
CA ALA A 137 -10.02 7.95 9.61
C ALA A 137 -9.08 6.80 9.24
N GLN A 138 -9.56 5.55 9.26
CA GLN A 138 -8.79 4.38 8.84
C GLN A 138 -8.33 4.46 7.38
N GLU A 139 -9.21 4.90 6.47
CA GLU A 139 -8.88 5.11 5.07
C GLU A 139 -7.77 6.17 4.91
N ILE A 140 -7.88 7.30 5.61
CA ILE A 140 -6.88 8.37 5.55
C ILE A 140 -5.54 7.90 6.15
N ILE A 141 -5.57 7.14 7.26
CA ILE A 141 -4.36 6.55 7.86
C ILE A 141 -3.67 5.63 6.87
N LYS A 142 -4.43 4.74 6.22
CA LYS A 142 -3.89 3.83 5.20
C LYS A 142 -3.25 4.61 4.05
N ASN A 143 -3.94 5.61 3.50
CA ASN A 143 -3.39 6.45 2.44
C ASN A 143 -2.12 7.20 2.89
N ALA A 144 -2.06 7.66 4.13
CA ALA A 144 -0.86 8.28 4.68
C ALA A 144 0.29 7.28 4.81
N GLN A 145 0.02 6.04 5.22
CA GLN A 145 1.02 4.96 5.25
C GLN A 145 1.55 4.67 3.84
N ASP A 146 0.65 4.56 2.85
CA ASP A 146 1.03 4.31 1.45
C ASP A 146 1.99 5.40 0.94
N ILE A 147 1.65 6.68 1.14
CA ILE A 147 2.46 7.83 0.67
C ILE A 147 3.85 7.89 1.33
N TRP A 148 3.96 7.54 2.61
CA TRP A 148 5.21 7.73 3.37
C TRP A 148 6.00 6.44 3.61
N SER A 149 5.45 5.26 3.29
CA SER A 149 6.06 3.96 3.61
C SER A 149 6.15 3.02 2.43
N ASP A 150 5.08 2.88 1.64
CA ASP A 150 5.00 1.81 0.63
C ASP A 150 5.27 2.33 -0.80
N GLU A 151 4.70 3.48 -1.17
CA GLU A 151 4.77 4.06 -2.53
C GLU A 151 5.43 5.47 -2.52
N PHE A 152 6.57 5.60 -1.84
CA PHE A 152 7.24 6.88 -1.58
C PHE A 152 8.32 7.30 -2.60
#